data_AF-A0A7G8EFG3-F1
#
_entry.id   AF-A0A7G8EFG3-F1
#
_cell.length_a   1.000
_cell.length_b   1.000
_cell.length_c   1.000
_cell.angle_alpha   90.00
_cell.angle_beta   90.00
_cell.angle_gamma   90.00
#
_symmetry.space_group_name_H-M   'P 1'
#
loop_
_entity.id
_entity.type
_entity.pdbx_description
1 polymer ?
#
loop_
_entity_poly.entity_id
_entity_poly.type
_entity_poly.pdbx_seq_one_letter_code
_entity_poly.pdbx_strand_id
1 'polypeptide(L)' 'MRALVAFALSLTVLVLTLSTGVRGSNAYTTHIGMRVPPIEAKCIKTEPFQTDEGKLLNVYRCPPRAA' A
#
# COMPACT_ATOMS: atom_id res chain seq x y z
N MET A 1 1.21 12.26 41.33
CA MET A 1 0.48 13.01 40.27
C MET A 1 1.26 13.12 38.97
N ARG A 2 2.47 13.70 38.91
CA ARG A 2 3.23 13.84 37.65
C ARG A 2 3.51 12.52 36.90
N ALA A 3 3.85 11.45 37.61
CA ALA A 3 4.11 10.13 37.01
C ALA A 3 2.84 9.50 36.37
N LEU A 4 1.68 9.67 37.00
CA LEU A 4 0.41 9.16 36.47
C LEU A 4 0.02 9.88 35.17
N VAL A 5 0.25 11.19 35.11
CA VAL A 5 0.00 11.99 33.90
C VAL A 5 0.94 11.58 32.77
N ALA A 6 2.22 11.36 33.07
CA ALA A 6 3.19 10.90 32.06
C ALA A 6 2.84 9.51 31.51
N PHE A 7 2.40 8.60 32.38
CA PHE A 7 1.96 7.26 31.97
C PHE A 7 0.70 7.30 31.10
N ALA A 8 -0.27 8.14 31.45
CA ALA A 8 -1.47 8.31 30.63
C ALA A 8 -1.13 8.86 29.24
N LEU A 9 -0.25 9.85 29.16
CA LEU A 9 0.20 10.45 27.90
C LEU A 9 1.00 9.47 27.02
N SER A 10 1.87 8.64 27.60
CA SER A 10 2.61 7.65 26.83
C SER A 10 1.69 6.56 26.27
N LEU A 11 0.69 6.14 27.05
CA LEU A 11 -0.30 5.16 26.62
C LEU A 11 -1.17 5.69 25.47
N THR A 12 -1.62 6.95 25.55
CA THR A 12 -2.44 7.54 24.48
C THR A 12 -1.64 7.72 23.20
N VAL A 13 -0.38 8.17 23.29
CA VAL A 13 0.52 8.25 22.13
C VAL A 13 0.75 6.87 21.52
N LEU A 14 0.97 5.83 22.33
CA LEU A 14 1.14 4.46 21.84
C LEU A 14 -0.10 3.98 21.07
N VAL A 15 -1.29 4.12 21.64
CA VAL A 15 -2.55 3.71 20.98
C VAL A 15 -2.80 4.50 19.70
N LEU A 16 -2.51 5.81 19.70
CA LEU A 16 -2.57 6.64 18.50
C LEU A 16 -1.60 6.12 17.44
N THR A 17 -0.33 5.88 17.77
CA THR A 17 0.65 5.37 16.79
C THR A 17 0.29 3.99 16.23
N LEU A 18 -0.30 3.09 17.02
CA LEU A 18 -0.77 1.79 16.52
C LEU A 18 -2.01 1.92 15.64
N SER A 19 -2.95 2.80 15.99
CA SER A 19 -4.19 3.00 15.22
C SER A 19 -3.96 3.78 13.92
N THR A 20 -3.02 4.73 13.92
CA THR A 20 -2.55 5.43 12.72
C THR A 20 -1.47 4.66 11.97
N GLY A 21 -1.04 3.51 12.52
CA GLY A 21 -0.15 2.55 11.87
C GLY A 21 -0.73 2.17 10.52
N VAL A 22 -0.15 2.79 9.49
CA VAL A 22 -0.37 2.63 8.06
C VAL A 22 -1.16 1.36 7.71
N ARG A 23 -2.50 1.49 7.61
CA ARG A 23 -3.35 0.65 6.73
C ARG A 23 -3.02 0.88 5.24
N GLY A 24 -1.86 1.47 4.97
CA GLY A 24 -1.48 1.97 3.67
C GLY A 24 -0.84 0.86 2.89
N SER A 25 -1.44 0.56 1.74
CA SER A 25 -0.76 0.20 0.50
C SER A 25 0.18 -1.01 0.48
N ASN A 26 0.46 -1.67 1.61
CA ASN A 26 1.29 -2.88 1.71
C ASN A 26 0.57 -4.14 1.23
N ALA A 27 -0.71 -4.03 0.91
CA ALA A 27 -1.44 -5.12 0.29
C ALA A 27 -1.20 -5.21 -1.22
N TYR A 28 -0.80 -4.13 -1.91
CA TYR A 28 -0.77 -4.17 -3.38
C TYR A 28 0.66 -4.08 -3.93
N THR A 29 1.03 -5.02 -4.79
CA THR A 29 2.25 -4.94 -5.61
C THR A 29 1.94 -4.25 -6.92
N THR A 30 2.85 -3.40 -7.39
CA THR A 30 2.73 -2.72 -8.68
C THR A 30 3.49 -3.49 -9.75
N HIS A 31 2.81 -3.84 -10.84
CA HIS A 31 3.38 -4.53 -11.99
C HIS A 31 3.27 -3.63 -13.22
N ILE A 32 4.39 -3.41 -13.91
CA ILE A 32 4.45 -2.56 -15.10
C ILE A 32 4.87 -3.44 -16.27
N GLY A 33 4.13 -3.39 -17.36
CA GLY A 33 4.48 -4.14 -18.56
C GLY A 33 3.40 -4.16 -19.63
N MET A 34 3.63 -4.94 -20.68
CA MET A 34 2.69 -5.09 -21.78
C MET A 34 1.66 -6.20 -21.56
N ARG A 35 1.97 -7.19 -20.70
CA ARG A 35 1.11 -8.37 -20.49
C ARG A 35 -0.04 -8.04 -19.56
N VAL A 36 -1.24 -8.48 -19.94
CA VAL A 36 -2.43 -8.39 -19.09
C VAL A 36 -2.38 -9.55 -18.08
N PRO A 37 -2.49 -9.28 -16.76
CA PRO A 37 -2.54 -10.33 -15.75
C PRO A 37 -3.83 -11.17 -15.88
N PRO A 38 -3.82 -12.43 -15.45
CA PRO A 38 -5.01 -13.28 -15.47
C PRO A 38 -6.11 -12.70 -14.57
N ILE A 39 -7.39 -12.91 -14.95
CA ILE A 39 -8.56 -12.36 -14.24
C ILE A 39 -8.58 -12.81 -12.77
N GLU A 40 -8.14 -14.04 -12.51
CA GLU A 40 -8.04 -14.64 -11.18
C GLU A 40 -7.15 -13.86 -10.20
N ALA A 41 -6.17 -13.10 -10.72
CA ALA A 41 -5.26 -12.29 -9.91
C ALA A 41 -5.92 -11.01 -9.35
N LYS A 42 -7.14 -10.67 -9.78
CA LYS A 42 -7.92 -9.51 -9.29
C LYS A 42 -7.13 -8.19 -9.32
N CYS A 43 -6.27 -8.02 -10.32
CA CYS A 43 -5.47 -6.81 -10.47
C CYS A 43 -6.30 -5.65 -11.03
N ILE A 44 -6.05 -4.45 -10.51
CA ILE A 44 -6.68 -3.21 -10.96
C ILE A 44 -5.75 -2.53 -11.96
N LYS A 45 -6.24 -2.26 -13.17
CA LYS A 45 -5.51 -1.46 -14.16
C LYS A 45 -5.51 0.01 -13.71
N THR A 46 -4.33 0.60 -13.65
CA THR A 46 -4.10 2.04 -13.40
C THR A 46 -3.79 2.75 -14.72
N GLU A 47 -3.48 4.04 -14.67
CA GLU A 47 -3.02 4.82 -15.81
C GLU A 47 -1.80 4.18 -16.53
N PRO A 48 -1.76 4.24 -17.87
CA PRO A 48 -0.61 3.77 -18.63
C PRO A 48 0.60 4.70 -18.41
N PHE A 49 1.79 4.13 -18.45
CA PHE A 49 3.05 4.84 -18.33
C PHE A 49 3.76 4.87 -19.70
N GLN A 50 4.18 6.05 -20.15
CA GLN A 50 4.99 6.19 -21.36
C GLN A 50 6.48 6.23 -21.00
N THR A 51 7.28 5.36 -21.62
CA THR A 51 8.74 5.37 -21.45
C THR A 51 9.38 6.49 -22.28
N ASP A 52 10.63 6.83 -21.97
CA ASP A 52 11.41 7.82 -22.72
C ASP A 52 11.59 7.43 -24.21
N GLU A 53 11.50 6.13 -24.51
CA GLU A 53 11.52 5.57 -25.87
C GLU A 53 10.15 5.68 -26.59
N GLY A 54 9.15 6.33 -25.97
CA GLY A 54 7.80 6.51 -26.50
C GLY A 54 6.88 5.30 -26.34
N LYS A 55 7.31 4.24 -25.64
CA LYS A 55 6.54 3.01 -25.48
C LYS A 55 5.49 3.13 -24.38
N LEU A 56 4.25 2.78 -24.68
CA LEU A 56 3.16 2.73 -23.70
C LEU A 56 3.15 1.38 -22.96
N LEU A 57 3.28 1.43 -21.64
CA LEU A 57 3.21 0.29 -20.74
C LEU A 57 1.95 0.38 -19.88
N ASN A 58 1.31 -0.77 -19.61
CA ASN A 58 0.19 -0.82 -18.69
C ASN A 58 0.72 -0.96 -17.26
N VAL A 59 0.08 -0.26 -16.32
CA VAL A 59 0.37 -0.37 -14.89
C VAL A 59 -0.78 -1.09 -14.21
N TYR A 60 -0.47 -2.14 -13.45
CA TYR A 60 -1.44 -2.93 -12.70
C TYR A 60 -1.08 -2.94 -11.22
N ARG A 61 -2.09 -2.76 -10.36
CA ARG A 61 -1.99 -2.97 -8.91
C ARG A 61 -2.64 -4.30 -8.56
N CYS A 62 -1.86 -5.26 -8.10
CA CYS A 62 -2.34 -6.60 -7.77
C CYS A 62 -2.32 -6.81 -6.25
N PRO A 63 -3.33 -7.47 -5.65
CA PRO A 63 -3.29 -7.86 -4.25
C PRO A 63 -2.13 -8.83 -3.99
N PRO A 64 -1.69 -9.02 -2.75
CA PRO A 64 -0.55 -9.88 -2.48
C PRO A 64 -1.01 -11.32 -2.72
N ARG A 65 -0.14 -12.15 -3.29
CA ARG A 65 -0.45 -13.56 -3.45
C ARG A 65 -0.71 -14.14 -2.06
N ALA A 66 -1.91 -14.67 -1.82
CA ALA A 66 -2.17 -15.46 -0.63
C ALA A 66 -1.16 -16.63 -0.65
N ALA A 67 -0.32 -16.69 0.39
CA ALA A 67 0.69 -17.73 0.56
C ALA A 67 0.04 -19.07 0.91
#